data_AF-A0A849UNC2-F1
#
_entry.id   AF-A0A849UNC2-F1
#
_cell.length_a   1.000
_cell.length_b   1.000
_cell.length_c   1.000
_cell.angle_alpha   90.00
_cell.angle_beta   90.00
_cell.angle_gamma   90.00
#
_symmetry.space_group_name_H-M   'P 1'
#
loop_
_entity.id
_entity.type
_entity.pdbx_description
1 polymer ?
#
loop_
_entity_poly.entity_id
_entity_poly.type
_entity_poly.pdbx_seq_one_letter_code
_entity_poly.pdbx_strand_id
1 'polypeptide(L)' 'MRKKPLRRPTKKAGPKRYRIAQQKKRLVGAGITEAVLRRMTNKDIREALQKTKA' A
#
# COMPACT_ATOMS: atom_id res chain seq x y z
N MET A 1 -21.42 11.48 -31.80
CA MET A 1 -20.55 12.10 -30.77
C MET A 1 -20.11 11.05 -29.76
N ARG A 2 -18.80 10.87 -29.54
CA ARG A 2 -18.30 9.99 -28.47
C ARG A 2 -18.53 10.68 -27.12
N LYS A 3 -19.50 10.21 -26.32
CA LYS A 3 -19.72 10.72 -24.96
C LYS A 3 -18.43 10.51 -24.15
N LYS A 4 -17.76 11.59 -23.76
CA LYS A 4 -16.70 11.52 -22.73
C LYS A 4 -17.35 10.90 -21.48
N PRO A 5 -16.73 9.91 -20.82
CA PRO A 5 -17.32 9.35 -19.60
C PRO A 5 -17.46 10.47 -18.57
N LEU A 6 -18.61 10.51 -17.89
CA LEU A 6 -18.99 11.55 -16.92
C LEU A 6 -17.93 11.73 -15.81
N ARG A 7 -17.09 10.71 -15.58
CA ARG A 7 -15.89 10.76 -14.75
C ARG A 7 -14.74 10.06 -15.47
N ARG A 8 -13.50 10.56 -15.30
CA ARG A 8 -12.29 9.80 -15.67
C ARG A 8 -12.31 8.47 -14.91
N PRO A 9 -11.84 7.34 -15.50
CA PRO A 9 -11.64 6.12 -14.75
C PRO A 9 -10.72 6.46 -13.57
N THR A 10 -11.24 6.47 -12.36
CA THR A 10 -10.41 6.63 -11.17
C THR A 10 -9.43 5.48 -11.16
N LYS A 11 -8.16 5.79 -10.88
CA LYS A 11 -7.09 4.80 -10.69
C LYS A 11 -7.68 3.71 -9.77
N LYS A 12 -7.94 2.52 -10.32
CA LYS A 12 -8.74 1.49 -9.63
C LYS A 12 -8.15 1.23 -8.24
N ALA A 13 -8.97 0.83 -7.27
CA ALA A 13 -8.49 0.49 -5.92
C ALA A 13 -7.37 -0.59 -5.93
N GLY A 14 -7.30 -1.39 -7.01
CA GLY A 14 -6.27 -2.41 -7.24
C GLY A 14 -4.83 -1.92 -7.07
N PRO A 15 -4.35 -0.93 -7.86
CA PRO A 15 -3.00 -0.38 -7.72
C PRO A 15 -2.61 0.06 -6.30
N LYS A 16 -3.54 0.67 -5.55
CA LYS A 16 -3.28 1.09 -4.16
C LYS A 16 -3.15 -0.13 -3.24
N ARG A 17 -4.09 -1.08 -3.33
CA ARG A 17 -4.06 -2.33 -2.55
C ARG A 17 -2.81 -3.15 -2.83
N TYR A 18 -2.45 -3.29 -4.10
CA TYR A 18 -1.22 -3.96 -4.54
C TYR A 18 0.02 -3.32 -3.94
N ARG A 19 0.13 -1.99 -3.99
CA ARG A 19 1.25 -1.27 -3.38
C ARG A 19 1.37 -1.54 -1.88
N ILE A 20 0.26 -1.49 -1.15
CA ILE A 20 0.27 -1.75 0.29
C ILE A 20 0.65 -3.21 0.60
N ALA A 21 0.17 -4.17 -0.20
CA ALA A 21 0.57 -5.57 -0.05
C ALA A 21 2.08 -5.76 -0.25
N GLN A 22 2.67 -5.12 -1.27
CA GLN A 22 4.11 -5.16 -1.49
C GLN A 22 4.90 -4.50 -0.34
N GLN A 23 4.42 -3.37 0.17
CA GLN A 23 5.02 -2.69 1.33
C GLN A 23 5.01 -3.58 2.58
N LYS A 24 3.89 -4.25 2.87
CA LYS A 24 3.81 -5.21 3.97
C LYS A 24 4.77 -6.39 3.77
N LYS A 25 4.86 -6.93 2.54
CA LYS A 25 5.79 -8.02 2.22
C LYS A 25 7.26 -7.65 2.48
N ARG A 26 7.67 -6.42 2.14
CA ARG A 26 9.02 -5.91 2.43
C ARG A 26 9.29 -5.81 3.93
N LEU A 27 8.31 -5.31 4.70
CA LEU A 27 8.42 -5.22 6.15
C LEU A 27 8.50 -6.59 6.83
N VAL A 28 7.78 -7.59 6.32
CA VAL A 28 7.96 -8.99 6.76
C VAL A 28 9.38 -9.47 6.52
N GLY A 29 9.94 -9.19 5.33
CA GLY A 29 11.34 -9.50 5.02
C GLY A 29 12.35 -8.78 5.92
N ALA A 30 11.99 -7.62 6.46
CA ALA A 30 12.79 -6.88 7.44
C ALA A 30 12.58 -7.34 8.90
N GLY A 31 11.85 -8.45 9.12
CA GLY A 31 11.66 -9.05 10.44
C GLY A 31 10.45 -8.52 11.23
N ILE A 32 9.61 -7.68 10.65
CA ILE A 32 8.36 -7.24 11.31
C ILE A 32 7.32 -8.36 11.23
N THR A 33 6.79 -8.76 12.38
CA THR A 33 5.80 -9.85 12.45
C THR A 33 4.44 -9.43 11.90
N GLU A 34 3.67 -10.40 11.39
CA GLU A 34 2.33 -10.13 10.86
C GLU A 34 1.36 -9.57 11.90
N ALA A 35 1.51 -9.96 13.18
CA ALA A 35 0.70 -9.44 14.27
C ALA A 35 0.85 -7.92 14.43
N VAL A 36 2.07 -7.40 14.26
CA VAL A 36 2.36 -5.97 14.28
C VAL A 36 1.78 -5.30 13.03
N LEU A 37 2.00 -5.87 11.84
CA LEU A 37 1.49 -5.33 10.58
C LEU A 37 -0.05 -5.24 10.48
N ARG A 38 -0.78 -6.07 11.24
CA ARG A 38 -2.25 -5.98 11.34
C ARG A 38 -2.72 -4.76 12.12
N ARG A 39 -1.93 -4.30 13.11
CA ARG A 39 -2.26 -3.13 13.95
C ARG A 39 -1.77 -1.82 13.34
N MET A 40 -0.86 -1.88 12.36
CA MET A 40 -0.29 -0.70 11.71
C MET A 40 -1.25 -0.02 10.74
N THR A 41 -1.28 1.31 10.79
CA THR A 41 -1.93 2.15 9.79
C THR A 41 -1.05 2.31 8.55
N ASN A 42 -1.61 2.88 7.48
CA ASN A 42 -0.86 3.17 6.26
C ASN A 42 0.28 4.19 6.47
N LYS A 43 0.18 5.05 7.48
CA LYS A 43 1.23 6.02 7.83
C LYS A 43 2.41 5.29 8.46
N ASP A 44 2.11 4.45 9.45
CA ASP A 44 3.11 3.65 10.17
C ASP A 44 3.88 2.73 9.23
N ILE A 45 3.21 2.13 8.24
CA ILE A 45 3.85 1.27 7.22
C ILE A 45 4.91 2.07 6.43
N ARG A 46 4.64 3.33 6.09
CA ARG A 46 5.60 4.17 5.36
C ARG A 46 6.77 4.59 6.24
N GLU A 47 6.50 4.95 7.49
CA GLU A 47 7.55 5.31 8.45
C GLU A 47 8.45 4.12 8.76
N ALA A 48 7.86 2.94 8.95
CA ALA A 48 8.62 1.71 9.16
C ALA A 48 9.52 1.39 7.96
N LEU A 49 9.03 1.53 6.73
CA LEU A 49 9.86 1.33 5.52
C LEU A 49 11.06 2.27 5.46
N GLN A 50 10.90 3.54 5.85
CA GLN A 50 12.03 4.47 5.92
C GLN A 50 13.03 4.07 7.00
N LYS A 51 12.55 3.66 8.18
CA LYS A 51 13.40 3.22 9.29
C LYS A 51 14.17 1.93 8.97
N THR A 52 13.51 0.97 8.33
CA THR A 52 14.13 -0.32 7.95
C THR A 52 14.95 -0.23 6.65
N LYS A 53 14.94 0.91 5.96
CA LYS A 53 15.60 1.13 4.64
C LYS A 53 15.29 -0.01 3.63
N ALA A 54 14.03 -0.44 3.58
CA ALA A 54 13.55 -1.60 2.79
C ALA A 54 12.71 -1.22 1.55
#